data_AF-A0A376TVW4-F1
#
_entry.id   AF-A0A376TVW4-F1
#
_cell.length_a   1.000
_cell.length_b   1.000
_cell.length_c   1.000
_cell.angle_alpha   90.00
_cell.angle_beta   90.00
_cell.angle_gamma   90.00
#
_symmetry.space_group_name_H-M   'P 1'
#
loop_
_entity.id
_entity.type
_entity.pdbx_description
1 polymer ?
#
loop_
_entity_poly.entity_id
_entity_poly.type
_entity_poly.pdbx_seq_one_letter_code
_entity_poly.pdbx_strand_id
1 'polypeptide(L)'
;MVILPCSIKTLSGIVHSYTDGLLTRAADVVLKERRPLVLCVRETPLHLGHLRLMTQAAEIGAVIMPPVPAFYHRPQSLDDVINQTVNRVLDQFAITLPEDLFARWQGA
;
A
#
# COMPACT_ATOMS: atom_id res chain seq x y z
N MET A 1 -5.19 -5.76 6.51
CA MET A 1 -5.67 -5.98 5.12
C MET A 1 -4.78 -5.18 4.19
N VAL A 2 -4.33 -5.79 3.09
CA VAL A 2 -3.59 -5.10 2.04
C VAL A 2 -4.38 -5.17 0.73
N ILE A 3 -4.37 -4.09 -0.04
CA ILE A 3 -4.88 -4.06 -1.41
C ILE A 3 -3.71 -3.74 -2.33
N LEU A 4 -3.24 -4.76 -3.06
CA LEU A 4 -2.05 -4.70 -3.92
C LEU A 4 -2.34 -5.40 -5.27
N PRO A 5 -2.44 -4.66 -6.39
CA PRO A 5 -2.49 -3.19 -6.49
C PRO A 5 -3.86 -2.61 -6.06
N CYS A 6 -3.87 -1.36 -5.62
CA CYS A 6 -5.07 -0.58 -5.34
C CYS A 6 -5.34 0.40 -6.50
N SER A 7 -6.51 0.28 -7.14
CA SER A 7 -6.94 1.21 -8.18
C SER A 7 -7.50 2.51 -7.58
N ILE A 8 -7.52 3.61 -8.35
CA ILE A 8 -8.19 4.85 -7.92
C ILE A 8 -9.69 4.63 -7.66
N LYS A 9 -10.36 3.78 -8.45
CA LYS A 9 -11.78 3.43 -8.21
C LYS A 9 -11.95 2.79 -6.83
N THR A 10 -11.10 1.83 -6.50
CA THR A 10 -11.12 1.15 -5.20
C THR A 10 -10.84 2.13 -4.06
N LEU A 11 -9.79 2.96 -4.18
CA LEU A 11 -9.45 4.00 -3.21
C LEU A 11 -10.64 4.95 -2.99
N SER A 12 -11.25 5.43 -4.07
CA SER A 12 -12.44 6.31 -4.01
C SER A 12 -13.61 5.65 -3.29
N GLY A 13 -13.87 4.35 -3.56
CA GLY A 13 -14.92 3.61 -2.87
C GLY A 13 -14.67 3.49 -1.37
N ILE A 14 -13.42 3.27 -0.97
CA ILE A 14 -13.03 3.18 0.45
C ILE A 14 -13.20 4.52 1.16
N VAL A 15 -12.67 5.61 0.58
CA VAL A 15 -12.72 6.96 1.18
C VAL A 15 -14.15 7.45 1.38
N HIS A 16 -15.05 7.10 0.47
CA HIS A 16 -16.46 7.51 0.54
C HIS A 16 -17.38 6.47 1.21
N SER A 17 -16.82 5.42 1.84
CA SER A 17 -17.58 4.28 2.41
C SER A 17 -18.64 3.71 1.44
N TYR A 18 -18.34 3.73 0.14
CA TYR A 18 -19.19 3.17 -0.90
C TYR A 18 -18.93 1.67 -1.01
N THR A 19 -19.63 0.90 -0.17
CA THR A 19 -19.44 -0.55 -0.02
C THR A 19 -20.25 -1.35 -1.04
N ASP A 20 -19.99 -1.13 -2.32
CA ASP A 20 -20.65 -1.80 -3.46
C ASP A 20 -20.25 -3.27 -3.66
N GLY A 21 -19.24 -3.75 -2.93
CA GLY A 21 -18.80 -5.13 -2.96
C GLY A 21 -18.03 -5.55 -1.72
N LEU A 22 -17.65 -6.83 -1.66
CA LEU A 22 -16.97 -7.40 -0.50
C LEU A 22 -15.62 -6.71 -0.23
N LEU A 23 -14.90 -6.31 -1.27
CA LEU A 23 -13.58 -5.69 -1.13
C LEU A 23 -13.66 -4.31 -0.44
N THR A 24 -14.53 -3.42 -0.91
CA THR A 24 -14.75 -2.09 -0.32
C THR A 24 -15.40 -2.22 1.06
N ARG A 25 -16.32 -3.18 1.24
CA ARG A 25 -16.91 -3.48 2.55
C ARG A 25 -15.89 -4.00 3.56
N ALA A 26 -14.98 -4.89 3.17
CA ALA A 26 -13.95 -5.41 4.06
C ALA A 26 -12.97 -4.31 4.49
N ALA A 27 -12.59 -3.41 3.58
CA ALA A 27 -11.75 -2.26 3.90
C ALA A 27 -12.44 -1.31 4.90
N ASP A 28 -13.72 -1.02 4.71
CA ASP A 28 -14.54 -0.22 5.65
C ASP A 28 -14.61 -0.87 7.04
N VAL A 29 -14.79 -2.20 7.10
CA VAL A 29 -14.72 -2.96 8.36
C VAL A 29 -13.34 -2.90 9.01
N VAL A 30 -12.27 -2.98 8.22
CA VAL A 30 -10.90 -2.89 8.74
C VAL A 30 -10.65 -1.51 9.36
N LEU A 31 -11.09 -0.44 8.69
CA LEU A 31 -10.95 0.93 9.19
C LEU A 31 -11.75 1.18 10.47
N LYS A 32 -13.04 0.78 10.50
CA LYS A 32 -13.89 1.02 11.69
C LYS A 32 -13.40 0.24 12.92
N GLU A 33 -12.82 -0.94 12.73
CA GLU A 33 -12.21 -1.75 13.79
C GLU A 33 -10.78 -1.33 14.13
N ARG A 34 -10.28 -0.23 13.53
CA ARG A 34 -8.92 0.29 13.72
C ARG A 34 -7.83 -0.76 13.46
N ARG A 35 -8.08 -1.62 12.47
CA ARG A 35 -7.12 -2.64 12.02
C ARG A 35 -6.27 -2.07 10.88
N PRO A 36 -5.02 -2.55 10.69
CA PRO A 36 -4.15 -2.02 9.64
C PRO A 36 -4.74 -2.24 8.24
N LEU A 37 -4.88 -1.16 7.46
CA LEU A 37 -5.23 -1.16 6.05
C LEU A 37 -4.09 -0.54 5.24
N VAL A 38 -3.45 -1.30 4.37
CA VAL A 38 -2.38 -0.82 3.48
C VAL A 38 -2.89 -0.77 2.05
N LEU A 39 -2.80 0.39 1.42
CA LEU A 39 -3.28 0.66 0.06
C LEU A 39 -2.10 0.90 -0.87
N CYS A 40 -1.81 -0.08 -1.73
CA CYS A 40 -0.72 0.01 -2.70
C CYS A 40 -1.22 0.64 -4.01
N VAL A 41 -1.50 1.95 -3.95
CA VAL A 41 -2.09 2.72 -5.06
C VAL A 41 -1.14 2.72 -6.26
N ARG A 42 -1.61 2.23 -7.41
CA ARG A 42 -0.82 2.19 -8.65
C ARG A 42 -1.49 3.04 -9.73
N GLU A 43 -1.05 4.28 -9.88
CA GLU A 43 -1.47 5.20 -10.95
C GLU A 43 -0.36 6.22 -11.24
N THR A 44 -0.22 6.65 -12.49
CA THR A 44 0.65 7.76 -12.88
C THR A 44 0.30 8.26 -14.29
N PRO A 45 0.25 9.60 -14.54
CA PRO A 45 0.43 10.69 -13.59
C PRO A 45 -0.76 10.85 -12.63
N LEU A 46 -0.53 11.55 -11.52
CA LEU A 46 -1.58 11.85 -10.55
C LEU A 46 -2.09 13.28 -10.77
N HIS A 47 -3.41 13.43 -10.88
CA HIS A 47 -4.04 14.74 -10.78
C HIS A 47 -4.50 15.02 -9.34
N LEU A 48 -4.90 16.27 -9.04
CA LEU A 48 -5.27 16.70 -7.69
C LEU A 48 -6.38 15.85 -7.04
N GLY A 49 -7.35 15.36 -7.82
CA GLY A 49 -8.37 14.43 -7.33
C GLY A 49 -7.80 13.13 -6.72
N HIS A 50 -6.83 12.48 -7.37
CA HIS A 50 -6.17 11.29 -6.84
C HIS A 50 -5.43 11.60 -5.53
N LEU A 51 -4.71 12.74 -5.49
CA LEU A 51 -3.98 13.17 -4.30
C LEU A 51 -4.92 13.42 -3.13
N ARG A 52 -6.04 14.12 -3.34
CA ARG A 52 -7.06 14.36 -2.30
C ARG A 52 -7.67 13.07 -1.76
N LEU A 53 -7.92 12.08 -2.62
CA LEU A 53 -8.40 10.77 -2.19
C LEU A 53 -7.35 10.04 -1.34
N MET A 54 -6.08 10.06 -1.75
CA MET A 54 -5.00 9.46 -0.96
C MET A 54 -4.82 10.16 0.39
N THR A 55 -4.91 11.49 0.43
CA THR A 55 -4.88 12.27 1.68
C THR A 55 -6.02 11.87 2.60
N GLN A 56 -7.27 11.85 2.12
CA GLN A 56 -8.42 11.46 2.95
C GLN A 56 -8.29 10.02 3.47
N ALA A 57 -7.84 9.09 2.62
CA ALA A 57 -7.57 7.72 3.06
C ALA A 57 -6.52 7.66 4.18
N ALA A 58 -5.47 8.48 4.12
CA ALA A 58 -4.48 8.58 5.19
C ALA A 58 -5.08 9.18 6.47
N GLU A 59 -5.92 10.22 6.36
CA GLU A 59 -6.59 10.87 7.49
C GLU A 59 -7.53 9.92 8.26
N ILE A 60 -8.19 8.99 7.57
CA ILE A 60 -9.06 7.97 8.19
C ILE A 60 -8.30 6.72 8.69
N GLY A 61 -6.96 6.71 8.60
CA GLY A 61 -6.11 5.67 9.19
C GLY A 61 -5.62 4.59 8.23
N ALA A 62 -5.82 4.72 6.91
CA ALA A 62 -5.17 3.83 5.95
C ALA A 62 -3.71 4.24 5.71
N VAL A 63 -2.84 3.27 5.44
CA VAL A 63 -1.46 3.52 5.00
C VAL A 63 -1.43 3.62 3.48
N ILE A 64 -1.03 4.77 2.95
CA ILE A 64 -0.78 4.95 1.52
C ILE A 64 0.64 4.52 1.18
N MET A 65 0.76 3.38 0.49
CA MET A 65 2.04 2.75 0.17
C MET A 65 2.12 2.40 -1.31
N PRO A 66 2.17 3.39 -2.22
CA PRO A 66 2.30 3.12 -3.66
C PRO A 66 3.57 2.30 -3.92
N PRO A 67 3.56 1.40 -4.93
CA PRO A 67 4.74 0.66 -5.32
C PRO A 67 5.74 1.59 -6.01
N VAL A 68 6.55 2.27 -5.19
CA VAL A 68 7.65 3.15 -5.61
C VAL A 68 8.95 2.45 -5.21
N PRO A 69 9.50 1.59 -6.09
CA PRO A 69 10.70 0.83 -5.77
C PRO A 69 11.92 1.74 -5.64
N ALA A 70 12.78 1.43 -4.69
CA ALA A 70 13.99 2.17 -4.40
C ALA A 70 15.23 1.36 -4.81
N PHE A 71 16.15 1.99 -5.53
CA PHE A 71 17.27 1.29 -6.18
C PHE A 71 18.57 1.26 -5.36
N TYR A 72 18.55 1.65 -4.07
CA TYR A 72 19.75 1.66 -3.22
C TYR A 72 20.37 0.25 -3.05
N HIS A 73 19.56 -0.81 -3.18
CA HIS A 73 19.99 -2.20 -3.09
C HIS A 73 20.48 -2.77 -4.44
N ARG A 74 20.57 -1.94 -5.49
CA ARG A 74 21.08 -2.29 -6.82
C ARG A 74 20.48 -3.59 -7.39
N PRO A 75 19.15 -3.65 -7.57
CA PRO A 75 18.47 -4.85 -8.09
C PRO A 75 19.07 -5.28 -9.43
N GLN A 76 19.26 -6.58 -9.61
CA GLN A 76 19.76 -7.19 -10.86
C GLN A 76 18.65 -7.81 -11.69
N SER A 77 17.48 -8.03 -11.09
CA SER A 77 16.30 -8.61 -11.71
C SER A 77 15.04 -7.82 -11.41
N LEU A 78 13.99 -8.08 -12.20
CA LEU A 78 12.65 -7.55 -11.90
C LEU A 78 12.12 -8.12 -10.57
N ASP A 79 12.47 -9.35 -10.24
CA ASP A 79 12.07 -9.99 -8.99
C ASP A 79 12.64 -9.24 -7.78
N ASP A 80 13.88 -8.75 -7.84
CA ASP A 80 14.48 -7.94 -6.77
C ASP A 80 13.67 -6.65 -6.50
N VAL A 81 13.21 -6.00 -7.57
CA VAL A 81 12.37 -4.79 -7.51
C VAL A 81 11.02 -5.09 -6.85
N ILE A 82 10.39 -6.20 -7.23
CA ILE A 82 9.11 -6.65 -6.68
C ILE A 82 9.28 -7.04 -5.21
N ASN A 83 10.32 -7.82 -4.91
CA ASN A 83 10.65 -8.34 -3.58
C ASN A 83 10.86 -7.23 -2.56
N GLN A 84 11.50 -6.13 -2.94
CA GLN A 84 11.60 -4.96 -2.07
C GLN A 84 10.21 -4.42 -1.69
N THR A 85 9.30 -4.27 -2.66
CA THR A 85 7.95 -3.76 -2.40
C THR A 85 7.17 -4.71 -1.51
N VAL A 86 7.23 -6.02 -1.79
CA VAL A 86 6.56 -7.06 -0.99
C VAL A 86 7.08 -7.06 0.44
N ASN A 87 8.40 -7.05 0.64
CA ASN A 87 8.96 -7.07 2.00
C ASN A 87 8.56 -5.81 2.79
N ARG A 88 8.57 -4.64 2.16
CA ARG A 88 8.09 -3.41 2.82
C ARG A 88 6.59 -3.43 3.14
N VAL A 89 5.78 -4.16 2.39
CA VAL A 89 4.36 -4.38 2.71
C VAL A 89 4.24 -5.29 3.93
N LEU A 90 5.04 -6.36 4.00
CA LEU A 90 5.09 -7.26 5.16
C LEU A 90 5.51 -6.51 6.44
N ASP A 91 6.45 -5.56 6.33
CA ASP A 91 6.85 -4.68 7.43
C ASP A 91 5.65 -3.92 8.04
N GLN A 92 4.68 -3.49 7.23
CA GLN A 92 3.48 -2.79 7.71
C GLN A 92 2.57 -3.67 8.59
N PHE A 93 2.72 -4.99 8.51
CA PHE A 93 1.97 -5.95 9.31
C PHE A 93 2.83 -6.59 10.41
N ALA A 94 4.05 -6.09 10.63
CA ALA A 94 5.02 -6.67 11.57
C ALA A 94 5.27 -8.18 11.32
N ILE A 95 5.23 -8.60 10.06
CA ILE A 95 5.54 -9.96 9.65
C ILE A 95 7.04 -10.07 9.45
N THR A 96 7.72 -10.80 10.31
CA THR A 96 9.16 -11.05 10.20
C THR A 96 9.42 -12.27 9.32
N LEU A 97 10.28 -12.11 8.32
CA LEU A 97 10.78 -13.21 7.52
C LEU A 97 12.07 -13.78 8.14
N PRO A 98 12.38 -15.07 7.92
CA PRO A 98 13.68 -15.63 8.32
C PRO A 98 14.86 -14.90 7.66
N GLU A 99 14.66 -14.42 6.43
CA GLU A 99 15.59 -13.60 5.67
C GLU A 99 14.79 -12.53 4.90
N ASP A 100 15.30 -11.31 4.84
CA ASP A 100 14.68 -10.24 4.06
C ASP A 100 14.79 -10.51 2.56
N LEU A 101 13.73 -10.19 1.80
CA LEU A 101 13.71 -10.38 0.34
C LEU A 101 14.60 -9.38 -0.42
N PHE A 102 15.21 -8.41 0.28
CA PHE A 102 16.12 -7.42 -0.30
C PHE A 102 17.10 -6.92 0.76
N ALA A 103 18.25 -6.40 0.33
CA ALA A 103 19.21 -5.79 1.25
C ALA A 103 18.67 -4.48 1.82
N ARG A 104 18.36 -4.45 3.13
CA ARG A 104 17.91 -3.24 3.83
C ARG A 104 19.00 -2.17 3.83
N TRP A 105 18.57 -0.91 3.75
CA TRP A 105 19.47 0.22 3.96
C TRP A 105 20.01 0.21 5.39
N GLN A 106 21.34 0.24 5.55
CA GLN A 106 22.01 0.16 6.85
C GLN A 106 22.41 1.53 7.44
N GLY A 107 21.99 2.63 6.80
CA GLY A 107 22.45 3.97 7.16
C GLY A 107 23.73 4.36 6.40
N ALA A 108 24.17 5.60 6.66
CA ALA A 108 25.45 6.13 6.22
C ALA A 108 26.45 6.08 7.39
#